data_AF-A0AAE9SVW0-F1
#
_entry.id   AF-A0AAE9SVW0-F1
#
_cell.length_a   1.000
_cell.length_b   1.000
_cell.length_c   1.000
_cell.angle_alpha   90.00
_cell.angle_beta   90.00
_cell.angle_gamma   90.00
#
_symmetry.space_group_name_H-M   'P 1'
#
loop_
_entity.id
_entity.type
_entity.pdbx_description
1 polymer ?
#
loop_
_entity_poly.entity_id
_entity_poly.type
_entity_poly.pdbx_seq_one_letter_code
_entity_poly.pdbx_strand_id
1 'polypeptide(L)'
;MTHAPGTPGTVCPYSGILDDDENFTHPDDLAAAKEIVAHAFHADAAAAIHGMFDDLARKNAGNKFFKVTTGTRPSAKPAPRFARNDLLRELVCDECGRDYGVYAISLFCPDCGAPNIHLHFAREIALVREQVELAGQLGSERHELAYRMMGNAHEDVLTAFEATLKTVYLYKATTRPPDVAATKPIANDFQNIERGRKRFAEFDIDPFGTLTADALAVLTLNIQKRHVIGHNLGVADAKFAEHAAEARLGETVPLVGDDILQFAAIGQLVIDGLDGWLAAGEAPPPTKDRLSIPLIAPPAKKKPELKIGELGPLAIRIGLWVSEQSQKGFDCFIPEQDLIEAFPESNIDDLAFAVAELESDGYLRTNLMISTRLPRMFTTAELFITFDPHTGQSTPETDVVALVDLALGKSGTGTVDAEELHAASGWPLRRFNPPFAYLVSQIDDRRVLHGGTEDYPSRGFLMTDGDRVTLQRFAARLRR
;
A
#
# COMPACT_ATOMS: atom_id res chain seq x y z
N MET A 1 2.04 28.14 10.15
CA MET A 1 2.61 28.45 11.50
C MET A 1 1.50 28.57 12.54
N THR A 2 1.74 28.23 13.81
CA THR A 2 0.74 28.43 14.90
C THR A 2 1.02 29.67 15.75
N HIS A 3 2.28 30.10 15.83
CA HIS A 3 2.72 31.27 16.60
C HIS A 3 3.65 32.17 15.77
N ALA A 4 3.72 33.44 16.13
CA ALA A 4 4.70 34.35 15.55
C ALA A 4 6.12 33.97 16.04
N PRO A 5 7.15 34.02 15.19
CA PRO A 5 8.53 33.76 15.63
C PRO A 5 8.95 34.68 16.78
N GLY A 6 9.59 34.11 17.80
CA GLY A 6 10.02 34.85 19.00
C GLY A 6 8.91 35.13 20.01
N THR A 7 7.75 34.46 19.90
CA THR A 7 6.75 34.45 20.97
C THR A 7 7.38 33.87 22.24
N PRO A 8 7.18 34.47 23.43
CA PRO A 8 7.69 33.91 24.68
C PRO A 8 7.18 32.48 24.92
N GLY A 9 8.07 31.61 25.39
CA GLY A 9 7.80 30.19 25.57
C GLY A 9 8.34 29.35 24.41
N THR A 10 8.27 28.04 24.60
CA THR A 10 8.77 27.04 23.65
C THR A 10 7.63 26.11 23.26
N VAL A 11 7.49 25.85 21.96
CA VAL A 11 6.58 24.82 21.44
C VAL A 11 7.27 23.47 21.58
N CYS A 12 6.63 22.51 22.22
CA CYS A 12 7.12 21.14 22.24
C CYS A 12 7.16 20.58 20.80
N PRO A 13 8.33 20.16 20.27
CA PRO A 13 8.42 19.66 18.90
C PRO A 13 7.59 18.39 18.63
N TYR A 14 7.18 17.68 19.68
CA TYR A 14 6.49 16.39 19.58
C TYR A 14 4.97 16.48 19.81
N SER A 15 4.51 17.37 20.69
CA SER A 15 3.08 17.52 21.01
C SER A 15 2.46 18.80 20.46
N GLY A 16 3.28 19.80 20.09
CA GLY A 16 2.82 21.12 19.66
C GLY A 16 2.29 22.01 20.81
N ILE A 17 2.42 21.58 22.06
CA ILE A 17 2.02 22.37 23.24
C ILE A 17 3.05 23.49 23.45
N LEU A 18 2.57 24.73 23.56
CA LEU A 18 3.36 25.88 24.00
C LEU A 18 3.38 25.93 25.54
N ASP A 19 4.58 26.03 26.12
CA ASP A 19 4.78 26.18 27.57
C ASP A 19 5.99 27.11 27.82
N ASP A 20 6.22 27.49 29.07
CA ASP A 20 7.32 28.37 29.46
C ASP A 20 8.69 27.73 29.18
N ASP A 21 9.68 28.53 28.78
CA ASP A 21 11.04 28.05 28.42
C ASP A 21 11.72 27.26 29.54
N GLU A 22 11.39 27.57 30.80
CA GLU A 22 11.91 26.86 31.97
C GLU A 22 11.53 25.38 31.97
N ASN A 23 10.34 25.03 31.42
CA ASN A 23 9.86 23.65 31.33
C ASN A 23 10.59 22.84 30.24
N PHE A 24 11.34 23.50 29.36
CA PHE A 24 12.12 22.87 28.29
C PHE A 24 13.64 22.99 28.48
N THR A 25 14.09 23.60 29.59
CA THR A 25 15.51 23.79 29.85
C THR A 25 16.17 22.48 30.29
N HIS A 26 17.12 21.98 29.50
CA HIS A 26 17.92 20.82 29.91
C HIS A 26 19.08 21.24 30.83
N PRO A 27 19.43 20.45 31.86
CA PRO A 27 20.54 20.77 32.77
C PRO A 27 21.89 21.00 32.05
N ASP A 28 22.15 20.25 30.98
CA ASP A 28 23.38 20.39 30.20
C ASP A 28 23.43 21.70 29.42
N ASP A 29 22.29 22.19 28.90
CA ASP A 29 22.20 23.47 28.21
C ASP A 29 22.49 24.62 29.20
N LEU A 30 21.97 24.51 30.42
CA LEU A 30 22.24 25.47 31.50
C LEU A 30 23.72 25.44 31.92
N ALA A 31 24.32 24.26 32.03
CA ALA A 31 25.74 24.11 32.35
C ALA A 31 26.62 24.74 31.27
N ALA A 32 26.30 24.48 30.00
CA ALA A 32 27.00 25.05 28.85
C ALA A 32 26.88 26.58 28.78
N ALA A 33 25.67 27.12 28.98
CA ALA A 33 25.47 28.56 29.02
C ALA A 33 26.32 29.23 30.10
N LYS A 34 26.40 28.62 31.30
CA LYS A 34 27.27 29.09 32.39
C LYS A 34 28.74 29.05 32.01
N GLU A 35 29.19 28.00 31.33
CA GLU A 35 30.58 27.86 30.88
C GLU A 35 30.95 28.91 29.82
N ILE A 36 30.06 29.15 28.84
CA ILE A 36 30.23 30.17 27.80
C ILE A 36 30.33 31.56 28.43
N VAL A 37 29.42 31.91 29.35
CA VAL A 37 29.45 33.19 30.07
C VAL A 37 30.71 33.34 30.92
N ALA A 38 31.12 32.28 31.63
CA ALA A 38 32.35 32.30 32.43
C ALA A 38 33.59 32.51 31.56
N HIS A 39 33.66 31.84 30.40
CA HIS A 39 34.76 32.03 29.45
C HIS A 39 34.81 33.47 28.92
N ALA A 40 33.68 34.02 28.49
CA ALA A 40 33.59 35.40 28.01
C ALA A 40 34.05 36.39 29.09
N PHE A 41 33.57 36.23 30.33
CA PHE A 41 33.99 37.05 31.47
C PHE A 41 35.50 36.98 31.71
N HIS A 42 36.09 35.77 31.70
CA HIS A 42 37.52 35.61 31.88
C HIS A 42 38.34 36.23 30.75
N ALA A 43 37.85 36.15 29.51
CA ALA A 43 38.47 36.80 28.36
C ALA A 43 38.47 38.33 28.50
N ASP A 44 37.32 38.92 28.85
CA ASP A 44 37.18 40.37 29.05
C ASP A 44 38.02 40.87 30.22
N ALA A 45 38.02 40.15 31.35
CA ALA A 45 38.83 40.49 32.51
C ALA A 45 40.34 40.44 32.18
N ALA A 46 40.79 39.40 31.46
CA ALA A 46 42.18 39.29 31.04
C ALA A 46 42.58 40.42 30.09
N ALA A 47 41.69 40.80 29.16
CA ALA A 47 41.91 41.92 28.25
C ALA A 47 41.99 43.26 28.99
N ALA A 48 41.08 43.51 29.94
CA ALA A 48 41.05 44.72 30.75
C ALA A 48 42.33 44.87 31.61
N ILE A 49 42.73 43.80 32.30
CA ILE A 49 43.96 43.78 33.10
C ILE A 49 45.18 44.05 32.22
N HIS A 50 45.28 43.38 31.06
CA HIS A 50 46.38 43.62 30.13
C HIS A 50 46.40 45.08 29.63
N GLY A 51 45.23 45.64 29.31
CA GLY A 51 45.10 47.05 28.94
C GLY A 51 45.58 48.00 30.04
N MET A 52 45.27 47.73 31.31
CA MET A 52 45.76 48.52 32.45
C MET A 52 47.29 48.45 32.58
N PHE A 53 47.89 47.28 32.36
CA PHE A 53 49.36 47.15 32.34
C PHE A 53 49.99 47.89 31.16
N ASP A 54 49.37 47.82 29.97
CA ASP A 54 49.83 48.57 28.79
C ASP A 54 49.78 50.08 29.06
N ASP A 55 48.70 50.57 29.68
CA ASP A 55 48.55 51.97 30.06
C ASP A 55 49.60 52.40 31.10
N LEU A 56 49.86 51.56 32.11
CA LEU A 56 50.87 51.81 33.14
C LEU A 56 52.29 51.82 32.58
N ALA A 57 52.60 50.89 31.66
CA ALA A 57 53.86 50.84 30.96
C ALA A 57 54.06 52.10 30.08
N ARG A 58 53.03 52.52 29.34
CA ARG A 58 53.06 53.76 28.55
C ARG A 58 53.30 54.99 29.44
N LYS A 59 52.63 55.09 30.59
CA LYS A 59 52.81 56.21 31.53
C LYS A 59 54.19 56.24 32.18
N ASN A 60 54.84 55.10 32.39
CA ASN A 60 56.16 55.00 33.02
C ASN A 60 57.33 54.88 32.03
N ALA A 61 57.09 54.93 30.71
CA ALA A 61 58.11 54.75 29.68
C ALA A 61 59.25 55.80 29.73
N GLY A 62 59.00 56.98 30.30
CA GLY A 62 60.00 58.05 30.46
C GLY A 62 60.74 58.09 31.80
N ASN A 63 60.42 57.20 32.74
CA ASN A 63 61.01 57.22 34.09
C ASN A 63 62.33 56.42 34.12
N LYS A 64 63.44 57.07 34.51
CA LYS A 64 64.78 56.47 34.52
C LYS A 64 65.02 55.50 35.68
N PHE A 65 64.17 55.52 36.71
CA PHE A 65 64.38 54.75 37.95
C PHE A 65 63.45 53.54 38.10
N PHE A 66 62.41 53.43 37.27
CA PHE A 66 61.44 52.33 37.35
C PHE A 66 60.89 52.01 35.97
N LYS A 67 61.16 50.79 35.47
CA LYS A 67 60.72 50.32 34.16
C LYS A 67 59.64 49.27 34.32
N VAL A 68 58.43 49.59 33.87
CA VAL A 68 57.32 48.63 33.81
C VAL A 68 57.30 48.04 32.40
N THR A 69 57.53 46.73 32.29
CA THR A 69 57.37 45.98 31.06
C THR A 69 56.05 45.24 31.08
N THR A 70 55.25 45.36 30.02
CA THR A 70 54.05 44.54 29.85
C THR A 70 54.46 43.09 29.57
N GLY A 71 53.77 42.17 30.24
CA GLY A 71 53.98 40.74 30.05
C GLY A 71 53.49 40.27 28.68
N THR A 72 53.67 38.98 28.41
CA THR A 72 53.11 38.34 27.23
C THR A 72 51.59 38.45 27.23
N ARG A 73 51.01 38.82 26.08
CA ARG A 73 49.55 38.83 25.91
C ARG A 73 48.98 37.45 26.26
N PRO A 74 47.91 37.37 27.07
CA PRO A 74 47.29 36.10 27.36
C PRO A 74 46.82 35.45 26.05
N SER A 75 47.16 34.17 25.86
CA SER A 75 46.64 33.41 24.72
C SER A 75 45.14 33.24 24.90
N ALA A 76 44.34 33.62 23.91
CA ALA A 76 42.90 33.37 23.94
C ALA A 76 42.68 31.86 24.08
N LYS A 77 42.08 31.44 25.20
CA LYS A 77 41.60 30.06 25.32
C LYS A 77 40.52 29.87 24.26
N PRO A 78 40.47 28.74 23.55
CA PRO A 78 39.37 28.45 22.64
C PRO A 78 38.04 28.62 23.36
N ALA A 79 37.05 29.21 22.70
CA ALA A 79 35.70 29.32 23.26
C ALA A 79 35.15 27.91 23.54
N PRO A 80 34.39 27.71 24.64
CA PRO A 80 33.71 26.45 24.90
C PRO A 80 32.82 26.12 23.70
N ARG A 81 32.94 24.90 23.20
CA ARG A 81 32.05 24.37 22.18
C ARG A 81 31.08 23.43 22.87
N PHE A 82 29.82 23.81 22.87
CA PHE A 82 28.76 22.96 23.36
C PHE A 82 28.05 22.29 22.19
N ALA A 83 27.87 20.99 22.30
CA ALA A 83 27.04 20.20 21.39
C ALA A 83 26.29 19.16 22.23
N ARG A 84 25.00 19.02 21.97
CA ARG A 84 24.15 17.99 22.57
C ARG A 84 24.28 16.72 21.73
N ASN A 85 25.13 15.79 22.16
CA ASN A 85 25.36 14.53 21.44
C ASN A 85 24.13 13.59 21.44
N ASP A 86 23.15 13.86 22.29
CA ASP A 86 21.88 13.14 22.37
C ASP A 86 20.86 13.62 21.32
N LEU A 87 21.01 14.81 20.75
CA LEU A 87 20.17 15.29 19.65
C LEU A 87 20.69 14.73 18.33
N LEU A 88 19.93 13.82 17.72
CA LEU A 88 20.35 13.12 16.49
C LEU A 88 20.14 13.93 15.22
N ARG A 89 19.19 14.88 15.22
CA ARG A 89 18.83 15.65 14.02
C ARG A 89 18.85 17.14 14.29
N GLU A 90 19.69 17.85 13.56
CA GLU A 90 19.72 19.31 13.48
C GLU A 90 18.87 19.77 12.28
N LEU A 91 18.06 20.80 12.47
CA LEU A 91 17.16 21.32 11.45
C LEU A 91 17.15 22.85 11.48
N VAL A 92 16.91 23.44 10.31
CA VAL A 92 16.56 24.84 10.18
C VAL A 92 15.12 24.91 9.70
N CYS A 93 14.25 25.55 10.48
CA CYS A 93 12.86 25.77 10.09
C CYS A 93 12.82 26.64 8.83
N ASP A 94 12.12 26.18 7.82
CA ASP A 94 11.92 26.86 6.54
C ASP A 94 10.84 27.95 6.59
N GLU A 95 10.02 27.98 7.64
CA GLU A 95 9.05 29.04 7.91
C GLU A 95 9.66 30.23 8.69
N CYS A 96 10.32 29.97 9.82
CA CYS A 96 10.85 31.03 10.70
C CYS A 96 12.37 31.18 10.70
N GLY A 97 13.11 30.25 10.08
CA GLY A 97 14.57 30.30 10.02
C GLY A 97 15.30 29.83 11.29
N ARG A 98 14.58 29.33 12.31
CA ARG A 98 15.20 28.86 13.54
C ARG A 98 16.02 27.60 13.33
N ASP A 99 17.25 27.59 13.85
CA ASP A 99 18.10 26.42 14.01
C ASP A 99 17.79 25.70 15.34
N TYR A 100 17.58 24.38 15.30
CA TYR A 100 17.27 23.58 16.48
C TYR A 100 17.62 22.09 16.27
N GLY A 101 17.80 21.37 17.38
CA GLY A 101 18.04 19.93 17.38
C GLY A 101 16.90 19.14 18.04
N VAL A 102 16.67 17.92 17.58
CA VAL A 102 15.69 16.97 18.15
C VAL A 102 16.24 15.55 18.22
N TYR A 103 15.64 14.70 19.05
CA TYR A 103 16.09 13.32 19.26
C TYR A 103 15.91 12.42 18.05
N ALA A 104 14.88 12.64 17.22
CA ALA A 104 14.55 11.78 16.08
C ALA A 104 13.64 12.53 15.09
N ILE A 105 12.41 12.07 14.86
CA ILE A 105 11.40 12.76 14.07
C ILE A 105 10.55 13.61 15.01
N SER A 106 10.53 14.93 14.77
CA SER A 106 9.59 15.85 15.40
C SER A 106 8.48 16.24 14.42
N LEU A 107 7.41 16.84 14.95
CA LEU A 107 6.25 17.29 14.16
C LEU A 107 6.25 18.79 13.95
N PHE A 108 6.80 19.57 14.89
CA PHE A 108 6.66 21.02 14.92
C PHE A 108 7.97 21.74 15.19
N CYS A 109 8.12 22.94 14.61
CA CYS A 109 9.18 23.88 14.97
C CYS A 109 9.01 24.35 16.43
N PRO A 110 10.07 24.35 17.25
CA PRO A 110 9.99 24.76 18.65
C PRO A 110 9.68 26.24 18.90
N ASP A 111 9.65 27.07 17.85
CA ASP A 111 9.45 28.52 17.95
C ASP A 111 8.11 28.94 17.31
N CYS A 112 7.97 28.77 15.99
CA CYS A 112 6.74 29.17 15.31
C CYS A 112 5.63 28.09 15.30
N GLY A 113 5.94 26.88 15.78
CA GLY A 113 5.01 25.73 15.78
C GLY A 113 4.55 25.26 14.40
N ALA A 114 5.21 25.69 13.31
CA ALA A 114 4.94 25.16 11.99
C ALA A 114 5.26 23.65 11.92
N PRO A 115 4.45 22.85 11.21
CA PRO A 115 4.80 21.47 10.90
C PRO A 115 6.15 21.39 10.17
N ASN A 116 6.90 20.31 10.40
CA ASN A 116 8.26 20.15 9.88
C ASN A 116 8.61 18.72 9.47
N ILE A 117 7.62 17.82 9.36
CA ILE A 117 7.85 16.42 9.03
C ILE A 117 8.46 16.27 7.64
N HIS A 118 8.13 17.19 6.72
CA HIS A 118 8.68 17.21 5.38
C HIS A 118 10.21 17.50 5.38
N LEU A 119 10.70 18.36 6.27
CA LEU A 119 12.14 18.60 6.47
C LEU A 119 12.85 17.35 6.99
N HIS A 120 12.22 16.66 7.93
CA HIS A 120 12.76 15.41 8.48
C HIS A 120 12.89 14.33 7.42
N PHE A 121 11.90 14.17 6.54
CA PHE A 121 11.97 13.20 5.46
C PHE A 121 12.97 13.62 4.39
N ALA A 122 13.00 14.89 4.00
CA ALA A 122 13.95 15.42 3.03
C ALA A 122 15.42 15.23 3.45
N ARG A 123 15.72 15.36 4.75
CA ARG A 123 17.05 15.04 5.30
C ARG A 123 17.41 13.56 5.13
N GLU A 124 16.46 12.65 5.34
CA GLU A 124 16.68 11.22 5.09
C GLU A 124 16.94 10.94 3.61
N ILE A 125 16.22 11.62 2.71
CA ILE A 125 16.47 11.53 1.27
C ILE A 125 17.90 11.97 0.90
N ALA A 126 18.43 13.01 1.55
CA ALA A 126 19.81 13.45 1.32
C ALA A 126 20.81 12.36 1.70
N LEU A 127 20.64 11.71 2.86
CA LEU A 127 21.49 10.60 3.30
C LEU A 127 21.37 9.37 2.37
N VAL A 128 20.15 9.04 1.94
CA VAL A 128 19.90 7.96 0.97
C VAL A 128 20.61 8.25 -0.35
N ARG A 129 20.59 9.51 -0.81
CA ARG A 129 21.30 9.93 -2.03
C ARG A 129 22.80 9.71 -1.90
N GLU A 130 23.40 10.14 -0.79
CA GLU A 130 24.83 9.90 -0.53
C GLU A 130 25.17 8.40 -0.52
N GLN A 131 24.31 7.56 0.07
CA GLN A 131 24.50 6.11 0.06
C GLN A 131 24.46 5.53 -1.37
N VAL A 132 23.51 5.96 -2.19
CA VAL A 132 23.39 5.54 -3.60
C VAL A 132 24.60 6.00 -4.41
N GLU A 133 25.05 7.25 -4.23
CA GLU A 133 26.23 7.80 -4.90
C GLU A 133 27.51 7.04 -4.52
N LEU A 134 27.72 6.79 -3.23
CA LEU A 134 28.86 6.01 -2.75
C LEU A 134 28.82 4.57 -3.28
N ALA A 135 27.65 3.93 -3.32
CA ALA A 135 27.50 2.61 -3.89
C ALA A 135 27.83 2.58 -5.40
N GLY A 136 27.42 3.61 -6.15
CA GLY A 136 27.72 3.74 -7.58
C GLY A 136 29.21 3.96 -7.90
N GLN A 137 29.97 4.51 -6.95
CA GLN A 137 31.42 4.69 -7.08
C GLN A 137 32.22 3.40 -6.79
N LEU A 138 31.59 2.38 -6.22
CA LEU A 138 32.26 1.10 -5.97
C LEU A 138 32.40 0.34 -7.30
N GLY A 139 33.65 0.05 -7.68
CA GLY A 139 33.95 -0.76 -8.86
C GLY A 139 33.41 -2.19 -8.76
N SER A 140 33.43 -2.92 -9.89
CA SER A 140 32.88 -4.28 -10.01
C SER A 140 33.41 -5.28 -8.98
N GLU A 141 34.65 -5.11 -8.50
CA GLU A 141 35.24 -5.97 -7.46
C GLU A 141 34.58 -5.85 -6.08
N ARG A 142 33.79 -4.80 -5.85
CA ARG A 142 33.05 -4.57 -4.59
C ARG A 142 31.54 -4.60 -4.80
N HIS A 143 31.07 -5.36 -5.79
CA HIS A 143 29.65 -5.44 -6.16
C HIS A 143 28.74 -5.86 -4.99
N GLU A 144 29.16 -6.81 -4.15
CA GLU A 144 28.36 -7.24 -2.98
C GLU A 144 28.18 -6.09 -1.97
N LEU A 145 29.24 -5.30 -1.72
CA LEU A 145 29.16 -4.15 -0.84
C LEU A 145 28.24 -3.07 -1.43
N ALA A 146 28.36 -2.79 -2.73
CA ALA A 146 27.48 -1.86 -3.42
C ALA A 146 26.01 -2.30 -3.34
N TYR A 147 25.73 -3.59 -3.55
CA TYR A 147 24.39 -4.16 -3.42
C TYR A 147 23.83 -4.01 -2.01
N ARG A 148 24.62 -4.31 -0.97
CA ARG A 148 24.20 -4.13 0.44
C ARG A 148 23.96 -2.67 0.79
N MET A 149 24.80 -1.75 0.31
CA MET A 149 24.60 -0.31 0.51
C MET A 149 23.31 0.18 -0.15
N MET A 150 23.02 -0.26 -1.39
CA MET A 150 21.75 0.04 -2.04
C MET A 150 20.55 -0.59 -1.31
N GLY A 151 20.70 -1.80 -0.78
CA GLY A 151 19.67 -2.45 0.02
C GLY A 151 19.36 -1.69 1.31
N ASN A 152 20.39 -1.21 2.00
CA ASN A 152 20.25 -0.35 3.18
C ASN A 152 19.60 0.98 2.82
N ALA A 153 20.05 1.65 1.76
CA ALA A 153 19.46 2.90 1.29
C ALA A 153 17.95 2.74 0.99
N HIS A 154 17.55 1.62 0.37
CA HIS A 154 16.14 1.30 0.17
C HIS A 154 15.37 1.09 1.49
N GLU A 155 15.94 0.34 2.44
CA GLU A 155 15.31 0.11 3.76
C GLU A 155 15.20 1.41 4.57
N ASP A 156 16.17 2.33 4.45
CA ASP A 156 16.17 3.62 5.11
C ASP A 156 15.01 4.50 4.61
N VAL A 157 14.77 4.55 3.29
CA VAL A 157 13.60 5.23 2.72
C VAL A 157 12.31 4.68 3.32
N LEU A 158 12.15 3.35 3.31
CA LEU A 158 10.94 2.70 3.81
C LEU A 158 10.74 2.91 5.32
N THR A 159 11.82 2.81 6.10
CA THR A 159 11.80 2.99 7.55
C THR A 159 11.44 4.42 7.91
N ALA A 160 12.06 5.41 7.25
CA ALA A 160 11.74 6.82 7.43
C ALA A 160 10.30 7.12 7.03
N PHE A 161 9.82 6.50 5.94
CA PHE A 161 8.46 6.69 5.43
C PHE A 161 7.43 6.15 6.42
N GLU A 162 7.57 4.90 6.86
CA GLU A 162 6.70 4.29 7.87
C GLU A 162 6.74 5.05 9.20
N ALA A 163 7.93 5.40 9.68
CA ALA A 163 8.08 6.09 10.95
C ALA A 163 7.38 7.46 10.92
N THR A 164 7.48 8.19 9.81
CA THR A 164 6.81 9.48 9.62
C THR A 164 5.28 9.30 9.61
N LEU A 165 4.75 8.39 8.78
CA LEU A 165 3.31 8.06 8.75
C LEU A 165 2.78 7.67 10.14
N LYS A 166 3.52 6.83 10.85
CA LYS A 166 3.16 6.38 12.20
C LYS A 166 3.16 7.51 13.21
N THR A 167 4.14 8.40 13.15
CA THR A 167 4.26 9.55 14.05
C THR A 167 3.09 10.52 13.86
N VAL A 168 2.77 10.84 12.61
CA VAL A 168 1.62 11.71 12.25
C VAL A 168 0.30 11.09 12.71
N TYR A 169 0.08 9.80 12.42
CA TYR A 169 -1.14 9.11 12.82
C TYR A 169 -1.30 9.06 14.35
N LEU A 170 -0.23 8.72 15.09
CA LEU A 170 -0.27 8.68 16.55
C LEU A 170 -0.58 10.05 17.14
N TYR A 171 0.06 11.11 16.64
CA TYR A 171 -0.24 12.48 17.07
C TYR A 171 -1.72 12.82 16.85
N LYS A 172 -2.26 12.60 15.65
CA LYS A 172 -3.68 12.89 15.39
C LYS A 172 -4.62 12.02 16.22
N ALA A 173 -4.24 10.78 16.52
CA ALA A 173 -5.01 9.95 17.43
C ALA A 173 -5.07 10.53 18.85
N THR A 174 -3.99 11.17 19.33
CA THR A 174 -4.01 11.85 20.64
C THR A 174 -4.86 13.12 20.66
N THR A 175 -5.13 13.73 19.51
CA THR A 175 -6.02 14.91 19.40
C THR A 175 -7.51 14.54 19.35
N ARG A 176 -7.85 13.25 19.40
CA ARG A 176 -9.25 12.80 19.38
C ARG A 176 -9.96 13.10 20.71
N PRO A 177 -11.28 13.32 20.66
CA PRO A 177 -12.11 13.39 21.86
C PRO A 177 -11.96 12.13 22.76
N PRO A 178 -11.99 12.28 24.09
CA PRO A 178 -11.73 11.20 25.05
C PRO A 178 -12.78 10.08 25.07
N ASP A 179 -13.94 10.29 24.43
CA ASP A 179 -15.02 9.32 24.25
C ASP A 179 -14.80 8.36 23.06
N VAL A 180 -13.77 8.62 22.22
CA VAL A 180 -13.40 7.73 21.12
C VAL A 180 -12.54 6.58 21.65
N ALA A 181 -12.86 5.35 21.23
CA ALA A 181 -12.13 4.15 21.63
C ALA A 181 -10.63 4.26 21.32
N ALA A 182 -9.81 3.73 22.25
CA ALA A 182 -8.36 3.74 22.12
C ALA A 182 -7.90 3.10 20.80
N THR A 183 -6.86 3.70 20.22
CA THR A 183 -6.31 3.27 18.94
C THR A 183 -5.75 1.85 19.02
N LYS A 184 -6.16 0.99 18.08
CA LYS A 184 -5.60 -0.37 17.97
C LYS A 184 -4.09 -0.29 17.71
N PRO A 185 -3.29 -1.23 18.26
CA PRO A 185 -1.86 -1.29 18.01
C PRO A 185 -1.51 -1.14 16.53
N ILE A 186 -0.53 -0.29 16.27
CA ILE A 186 -0.02 -0.03 14.93
C ILE A 186 1.21 -0.90 14.76
N ALA A 187 1.02 -2.05 14.11
CA ALA A 187 2.12 -2.93 13.73
C ALA A 187 2.83 -2.33 12.49
N ASN A 188 3.10 -3.14 11.47
CA ASN A 188 3.64 -2.71 10.18
C ASN A 188 2.56 -2.22 9.20
N ASP A 189 1.52 -1.57 9.72
CA ASP A 189 0.35 -1.17 8.93
C ASP A 189 0.72 -0.21 7.79
N PHE A 190 1.72 0.65 7.99
CA PHE A 190 2.13 1.65 7.01
C PHE A 190 3.15 1.11 5.98
N GLN A 191 3.54 -0.15 6.09
CA GLN A 191 4.23 -0.89 5.03
C GLN A 191 3.25 -1.59 4.08
N ASN A 192 2.01 -1.14 4.06
CA ASN A 192 0.99 -1.62 3.15
C ASN A 192 0.05 -0.46 2.84
N ILE A 193 -0.07 -0.09 1.57
CA ILE A 193 -0.85 1.07 1.13
C ILE A 193 -2.31 0.97 1.60
N GLU A 194 -2.96 -0.17 1.41
CA GLU A 194 -4.37 -0.35 1.77
C GLU A 194 -4.62 -0.33 3.28
N ARG A 195 -3.71 -0.90 4.07
CA ARG A 195 -3.77 -0.79 5.54
C ARG A 195 -3.53 0.65 5.98
N GLY A 196 -2.57 1.35 5.37
CA GLY A 196 -2.31 2.77 5.59
C GLY A 196 -3.54 3.64 5.30
N ARG A 197 -4.18 3.44 4.14
CA ARG A 197 -5.45 4.11 3.77
C ARG A 197 -6.53 3.89 4.81
N LYS A 198 -6.75 2.63 5.21
CA LYS A 198 -7.77 2.30 6.23
C LYS A 198 -7.52 3.00 7.57
N ARG A 199 -6.26 3.16 7.97
CA ARG A 199 -5.90 3.89 9.19
C ARG A 199 -6.21 5.38 9.05
N PHE A 200 -5.76 6.01 7.98
CA PHE A 200 -5.95 7.45 7.77
C PHE A 200 -7.40 7.84 7.39
N ALA A 201 -8.19 6.90 6.88
CA ALA A 201 -9.63 7.08 6.68
C ALA A 201 -10.39 7.39 7.98
N GLU A 202 -9.85 7.02 9.15
CA GLU A 202 -10.39 7.41 10.45
C GLU A 202 -10.32 8.94 10.70
N PHE A 203 -9.60 9.68 9.87
CA PHE A 203 -9.46 11.13 9.90
C PHE A 203 -9.92 11.79 8.58
N ASP A 204 -10.69 11.07 7.76
CA ASP A 204 -11.21 11.54 6.47
C ASP A 204 -10.14 12.01 5.47
N ILE A 205 -8.94 11.39 5.51
CA ILE A 205 -7.87 11.67 4.55
C ILE A 205 -7.32 10.38 3.91
N ASP A 206 -6.97 10.46 2.63
CA ASP A 206 -6.09 9.49 1.97
C ASP A 206 -4.69 10.11 1.80
N PRO A 207 -3.67 9.67 2.56
CA PRO A 207 -2.31 10.21 2.43
C PRO A 207 -1.71 9.98 1.04
N PHE A 208 -2.23 9.01 0.28
CA PHE A 208 -1.77 8.67 -1.06
C PHE A 208 -2.63 9.31 -2.17
N GLY A 209 -3.66 10.09 -1.80
CA GLY A 209 -4.66 10.61 -2.75
C GLY A 209 -4.11 11.60 -3.78
N THR A 210 -2.94 12.17 -3.54
CA THR A 210 -2.26 13.09 -4.46
C THR A 210 -1.39 12.37 -5.49
N LEU A 211 -1.17 11.05 -5.34
CA LEU A 211 -0.33 10.27 -6.25
C LEU A 211 -1.09 9.87 -7.52
N THR A 212 -0.40 9.94 -8.65
CA THR A 212 -0.89 9.33 -9.90
C THR A 212 -0.89 7.80 -9.78
N ALA A 213 -1.65 7.11 -10.64
CA ALA A 213 -1.67 5.64 -10.67
C ALA A 213 -0.27 5.03 -10.83
N ASP A 214 0.56 5.64 -11.67
CA ASP A 214 1.95 5.22 -11.91
C ASP A 214 2.83 5.43 -10.67
N ALA A 215 2.73 6.59 -10.01
CA ALA A 215 3.48 6.85 -8.78
C ALA A 215 3.05 5.90 -7.65
N LEU A 216 1.75 5.61 -7.55
CA LEU A 216 1.23 4.65 -6.59
C LEU A 216 1.73 3.23 -6.87
N ALA A 217 1.84 2.83 -8.14
CA ALA A 217 2.38 1.54 -8.54
C ALA A 217 3.87 1.41 -8.17
N VAL A 218 4.68 2.45 -8.42
CA VAL A 218 6.09 2.51 -8.02
C VAL A 218 6.23 2.40 -6.50
N LEU A 219 5.45 3.18 -5.75
CA LEU A 219 5.45 3.16 -4.29
C LEU A 219 5.12 1.77 -3.76
N THR A 220 4.06 1.16 -4.30
CA THR A 220 3.60 -0.19 -3.91
C THR A 220 4.68 -1.23 -4.18
N LEU A 221 5.30 -1.20 -5.35
CA LEU A 221 6.34 -2.15 -5.73
C LEU A 221 7.55 -2.06 -4.77
N ASN A 222 8.04 -0.86 -4.47
CA ASN A 222 9.21 -0.69 -3.59
C ASN A 222 8.91 -1.10 -2.14
N ILE A 223 7.69 -0.83 -1.63
CA ILE A 223 7.28 -1.37 -0.32
C ILE A 223 7.31 -2.92 -0.32
N GLN A 224 6.91 -3.57 -1.41
CA GLN A 224 7.00 -5.03 -1.52
C GLN A 224 8.44 -5.54 -1.64
N LYS A 225 9.34 -4.81 -2.33
CA LYS A 225 10.77 -5.16 -2.48
C LYS A 225 11.45 -5.39 -1.12
N ARG A 226 11.00 -4.73 -0.05
CA ARG A 226 11.48 -4.96 1.34
C ARG A 226 11.59 -6.43 1.71
N HIS A 227 10.54 -7.21 1.47
CA HIS A 227 10.49 -8.60 1.91
C HIS A 227 11.60 -9.41 1.25
N VAL A 228 11.94 -9.08 0.01
CA VAL A 228 13.02 -9.73 -0.73
C VAL A 228 14.39 -9.24 -0.27
N ILE A 229 14.59 -7.93 -0.19
CA ILE A 229 15.88 -7.33 0.14
C ILE A 229 16.27 -7.62 1.61
N GLY A 230 15.34 -7.39 2.54
CA GLY A 230 15.58 -7.47 3.97
C GLY A 230 15.50 -8.87 4.58
N HIS A 231 14.75 -9.80 3.96
CA HIS A 231 14.51 -11.14 4.54
C HIS A 231 14.93 -12.31 3.67
N ASN A 232 15.09 -12.14 2.35
CA ASN A 232 15.46 -13.21 1.44
C ASN A 232 16.83 -13.00 0.77
N LEU A 233 17.72 -12.19 1.36
CA LEU A 233 19.05 -11.88 0.81
C LEU A 233 19.00 -11.38 -0.64
N GLY A 234 17.95 -10.64 -1.00
CA GLY A 234 17.75 -10.15 -2.35
C GLY A 234 17.17 -11.18 -3.33
N VAL A 235 16.81 -12.39 -2.90
CA VAL A 235 16.23 -13.44 -3.76
C VAL A 235 14.70 -13.34 -3.82
N ALA A 236 14.14 -13.25 -5.02
CA ALA A 236 12.71 -13.15 -5.24
C ALA A 236 11.96 -14.40 -4.74
N ASP A 237 10.97 -14.19 -3.87
CA ASP A 237 10.04 -15.24 -3.41
C ASP A 237 8.74 -15.24 -4.24
N ALA A 238 7.86 -16.21 -3.96
CA ALA A 238 6.61 -16.37 -4.69
C ALA A 238 5.72 -15.13 -4.56
N LYS A 239 5.68 -14.53 -3.37
CA LYS A 239 4.89 -13.34 -3.08
C LYS A 239 5.41 -12.11 -3.84
N PHE A 240 6.71 -11.95 -3.98
CA PHE A 240 7.30 -10.86 -4.75
C PHE A 240 7.16 -11.07 -6.26
N ALA A 241 7.38 -12.30 -6.75
CA ALA A 241 7.13 -12.68 -8.14
C ALA A 241 5.65 -12.49 -8.53
N GLU A 242 4.73 -12.57 -7.55
CA GLU A 242 3.32 -12.21 -7.75
C GLU A 242 3.07 -10.73 -8.07
N HIS A 243 3.94 -9.82 -7.63
CA HIS A 243 3.73 -8.36 -7.74
C HIS A 243 4.66 -7.68 -8.75
N ALA A 244 5.80 -8.27 -9.08
CA ALA A 244 6.78 -7.73 -10.04
C ALA A 244 6.77 -8.54 -11.34
N ALA A 245 6.40 -7.91 -12.46
CA ALA A 245 6.21 -8.60 -13.75
C ALA A 245 7.48 -9.28 -14.29
N GLU A 246 8.65 -8.71 -14.01
CA GLU A 246 9.95 -9.22 -14.47
C GLU A 246 10.65 -10.12 -13.45
N ALA A 247 10.12 -10.21 -12.23
CA ALA A 247 10.76 -11.02 -11.19
C ALA A 247 10.47 -12.50 -11.40
N ARG A 248 11.54 -13.30 -11.44
CA ARG A 248 11.45 -14.77 -11.47
C ARG A 248 11.80 -15.34 -10.10
N LEU A 249 11.01 -16.31 -9.66
CA LEU A 249 11.20 -17.01 -8.39
C LEU A 249 12.63 -17.57 -8.31
N GLY A 250 13.35 -17.25 -7.23
CA GLY A 250 14.72 -17.73 -7.02
C GLY A 250 15.82 -16.90 -7.68
N GLU A 251 15.50 -15.84 -8.45
CA GLU A 251 16.50 -14.91 -8.99
C GLU A 251 16.78 -13.75 -8.01
N THR A 252 17.98 -13.18 -8.07
CA THR A 252 18.31 -11.97 -7.31
C THR A 252 17.64 -10.76 -7.92
N VAL A 253 16.93 -9.98 -7.11
CA VAL A 253 16.29 -8.75 -7.50
C VAL A 253 17.34 -7.66 -7.71
N PRO A 254 17.41 -7.05 -8.90
CA PRO A 254 18.32 -5.94 -9.15
C PRO A 254 17.92 -4.73 -8.29
N LEU A 255 18.92 -4.07 -7.72
CA LEU A 255 18.78 -2.79 -7.05
C LEU A 255 19.40 -1.72 -7.94
N VAL A 256 18.57 -0.78 -8.38
CA VAL A 256 18.97 0.34 -9.23
C VAL A 256 18.87 1.61 -8.39
N GLY A 257 19.92 2.43 -8.39
CA GLY A 257 19.96 3.67 -7.62
C GLY A 257 18.80 4.60 -7.95
N ASP A 258 18.50 4.77 -9.23
CA ASP A 258 17.39 5.61 -9.71
C ASP A 258 16.03 5.15 -9.17
N ASP A 259 15.77 3.83 -9.09
CA ASP A 259 14.54 3.30 -8.49
C ASP A 259 14.40 3.69 -7.02
N ILE A 260 15.50 3.63 -6.25
CA ILE A 260 15.52 3.96 -4.81
C ILE A 260 15.25 5.45 -4.63
N LEU A 261 15.91 6.28 -5.44
CA LEU A 261 15.73 7.73 -5.37
C LEU A 261 14.34 8.15 -5.86
N GLN A 262 13.78 7.46 -6.85
CA GLN A 262 12.39 7.65 -7.30
C GLN A 262 11.40 7.27 -6.20
N PHE A 263 11.63 6.16 -5.49
CA PHE A 263 10.84 5.76 -4.32
C PHE A 263 10.90 6.83 -3.23
N ALA A 264 12.08 7.36 -2.93
CA ALA A 264 12.28 8.45 -1.98
C ALA A 264 11.51 9.72 -2.40
N ALA A 265 11.60 10.11 -3.67
CA ALA A 265 10.90 11.29 -4.20
C ALA A 265 9.37 11.15 -4.14
N ILE A 266 8.83 9.97 -4.43
CA ILE A 266 7.39 9.69 -4.30
C ILE A 266 6.97 9.70 -2.82
N GLY A 267 7.80 9.15 -1.93
CA GLY A 267 7.60 9.25 -0.48
C GLY A 267 7.49 10.71 -0.03
N GLN A 268 8.35 11.60 -0.54
CA GLN A 268 8.30 13.03 -0.21
C GLN A 268 6.96 13.65 -0.59
N LEU A 269 6.38 13.30 -1.74
CA LEU A 269 5.06 13.83 -2.16
C LEU A 269 3.95 13.49 -1.15
N VAL A 270 3.98 12.28 -0.59
CA VAL A 270 3.04 11.85 0.44
C VAL A 270 3.29 12.61 1.75
N ILE A 271 4.56 12.77 2.15
CA ILE A 271 4.91 13.48 3.37
C ILE A 271 4.58 14.98 3.26
N ASP A 272 4.83 15.62 2.12
CA ASP A 272 4.45 17.02 1.87
C ASP A 272 2.94 17.21 2.00
N GLY A 273 2.14 16.25 1.49
CA GLY A 273 0.69 16.26 1.65
C GLY A 273 0.23 16.14 3.11
N LEU A 274 0.90 15.32 3.90
CA LEU A 274 0.62 15.18 5.33
C LEU A 274 1.08 16.38 6.15
N ASP A 275 2.23 16.97 5.80
CA ASP A 275 2.75 18.18 6.44
C ASP A 275 1.76 19.33 6.21
N GLY A 276 1.29 19.49 4.97
CA GLY A 276 0.25 20.47 4.65
C GLY A 276 -1.07 20.18 5.35
N TRP A 277 -1.47 18.92 5.51
CA TRP A 277 -2.65 18.58 6.32
C TRP A 277 -2.48 18.92 7.81
N LEU A 278 -1.27 18.77 8.38
CA LEU A 278 -0.96 19.28 9.73
C LEU A 278 -1.04 20.81 9.79
N ALA A 279 -0.69 21.50 8.71
CA ALA A 279 -0.76 22.94 8.55
C ALA A 279 -2.15 23.45 8.09
N ALA A 280 -3.21 22.66 8.28
CA ALA A 280 -4.58 23.01 7.89
C ALA A 280 -4.77 23.34 6.38
N GLY A 281 -3.96 22.72 5.53
CA GLY A 281 -4.05 22.78 4.07
C GLY A 281 -2.98 23.65 3.39
N GLU A 282 -2.13 24.34 4.15
CA GLU A 282 -1.00 25.10 3.59
C GLU A 282 0.14 24.14 3.21
N ALA A 283 0.48 24.04 1.92
CA ALA A 283 1.58 23.20 1.48
C ALA A 283 2.92 23.72 2.01
N PRO A 284 3.85 22.84 2.42
CA PRO A 284 5.16 23.26 2.90
C PRO A 284 5.98 23.92 1.77
N PRO A 285 6.93 24.80 2.13
CA PRO A 285 7.91 25.31 1.19
C PRO A 285 8.66 24.17 0.48
N PRO A 286 8.99 24.33 -0.81
CA PRO A 286 9.81 23.33 -1.50
C PRO A 286 11.21 23.29 -0.87
N THR A 287 11.66 22.09 -0.49
CA THR A 287 13.00 21.89 0.03
C THR A 287 14.06 22.17 -1.04
N LYS A 288 15.18 22.80 -0.63
CA LYS A 288 16.24 23.24 -1.55
C LYS A 288 16.85 22.09 -2.36
N ASP A 289 16.91 20.88 -1.80
CA ASP A 289 17.53 19.70 -2.40
C ASP A 289 16.51 18.68 -2.96
N ARG A 290 15.29 19.13 -3.30
CA ARG A 290 14.23 18.25 -3.81
C ARG A 290 14.71 17.42 -5.00
N LEU A 291 14.62 16.09 -4.87
CA LEU A 291 14.91 15.17 -5.98
C LEU A 291 13.94 15.40 -7.14
N SER A 292 14.49 15.63 -8.33
CA SER A 292 13.72 15.69 -9.58
C SER A 292 14.11 14.49 -10.43
N ILE A 293 13.33 13.40 -10.31
CA ILE A 293 13.60 12.13 -11.00
C ILE A 293 12.40 11.80 -11.91
N PRO A 294 12.63 11.39 -13.16
CA PRO A 294 11.55 10.95 -14.04
C PRO A 294 10.74 9.81 -13.41
N LEU A 295 9.42 9.90 -13.49
CA LEU A 295 8.52 8.83 -13.09
C LEU A 295 8.59 7.71 -14.15
N ILE A 296 9.25 6.62 -13.82
CA ILE A 296 9.25 5.37 -14.58
C ILE A 296 8.30 4.41 -13.86
N ALA A 297 7.15 4.12 -14.45
CA ALA A 297 6.20 3.17 -13.90
C ALA A 297 6.73 1.73 -14.05
N PRO A 298 6.48 0.83 -13.07
CA PRO A 298 6.83 -0.56 -13.24
C PRO A 298 6.00 -1.19 -14.37
N PRO A 299 6.56 -2.16 -15.12
CA PRO A 299 5.82 -2.85 -16.15
C PRO A 299 4.56 -3.50 -15.55
N ALA A 300 3.40 -3.19 -16.14
CA ALA A 300 2.13 -3.72 -15.66
C ALA A 300 2.14 -5.25 -15.75
N LYS A 301 1.94 -5.90 -14.61
CA LYS A 301 1.77 -7.35 -14.59
C LYS A 301 0.44 -7.68 -15.25
N LYS A 302 0.47 -8.27 -16.45
CA LYS A 302 -0.72 -8.88 -17.05
C LYS A 302 -1.26 -9.89 -16.04
N LYS A 303 -2.48 -9.68 -15.52
CA LYS A 303 -3.15 -10.72 -14.72
C LYS A 303 -3.11 -12.01 -15.54
N PRO A 304 -2.82 -13.17 -14.92
CA PRO A 304 -2.89 -14.43 -15.65
C PRO A 304 -4.30 -14.50 -16.27
N GLU A 305 -4.34 -14.57 -17.60
CA GLU A 305 -5.60 -14.70 -18.31
C GLU A 305 -6.27 -15.98 -17.82
N LEU A 306 -7.53 -15.86 -17.38
CA LEU A 306 -8.33 -17.02 -17.02
C LEU A 306 -8.40 -17.93 -18.24
N LYS A 307 -8.03 -19.21 -18.06
CA LYS A 307 -8.15 -20.23 -19.10
C LYS A 307 -9.25 -21.20 -18.72
N ILE A 308 -10.22 -21.36 -19.62
CA ILE A 308 -11.31 -22.33 -19.51
C ILE A 308 -11.27 -23.15 -20.80
N GLY A 309 -10.89 -24.42 -20.69
CA GLY A 309 -10.70 -25.28 -21.87
C GLY A 309 -9.75 -24.67 -22.90
N GLU A 310 -10.16 -24.72 -24.17
CA GLU A 310 -9.47 -24.14 -25.32
C GLU A 310 -10.16 -22.84 -25.81
N LEU A 311 -11.06 -22.25 -25.01
CA LEU A 311 -11.81 -21.07 -25.40
C LEU A 311 -10.90 -19.85 -25.59
N GLY A 312 -11.20 -19.06 -26.64
CA GLY A 312 -10.60 -17.75 -26.84
C GLY A 312 -10.93 -16.74 -25.73
N PRO A 313 -10.11 -15.68 -25.53
CA PRO A 313 -10.33 -14.69 -24.48
C PRO A 313 -11.69 -13.98 -24.55
N LEU A 314 -12.20 -13.73 -25.75
CA LEU A 314 -13.52 -13.11 -25.93
C LEU A 314 -14.65 -14.06 -25.51
N ALA A 315 -14.58 -15.34 -25.89
CA ALA A 315 -15.54 -16.36 -25.48
C ALA A 315 -15.60 -16.49 -23.95
N ILE A 316 -14.45 -16.50 -23.27
CA ILE A 316 -14.38 -16.52 -21.81
C ILE A 316 -15.06 -15.28 -21.20
N ARG A 317 -14.80 -14.08 -21.73
CA ARG A 317 -15.45 -12.86 -21.24
C ARG A 317 -16.96 -12.89 -21.44
N ILE A 318 -17.44 -13.38 -22.59
CA ILE A 318 -18.88 -13.54 -22.85
C ILE A 318 -19.49 -14.53 -21.85
N GLY A 319 -18.88 -15.70 -21.63
CA GLY A 319 -19.40 -16.70 -20.69
C GLY A 319 -19.48 -16.18 -19.24
N LEU A 320 -18.47 -15.43 -18.78
CA LEU A 320 -18.50 -14.77 -17.46
C LEU A 320 -19.63 -13.74 -17.37
N TRP A 321 -19.75 -12.87 -18.37
CA TRP A 321 -20.81 -11.86 -18.42
C TRP A 321 -22.21 -12.51 -18.39
N VAL A 322 -22.43 -13.56 -19.19
CA VAL A 322 -23.70 -14.30 -19.20
C VAL A 322 -24.01 -14.93 -17.83
N SER A 323 -22.99 -15.52 -17.17
CA SER A 323 -23.14 -16.08 -15.82
C SER A 323 -23.59 -15.02 -14.81
N GLU A 324 -22.99 -13.82 -14.84
CA GLU A 324 -23.30 -12.71 -13.94
C GLU A 324 -24.71 -12.13 -14.13
N GLN A 325 -25.17 -12.02 -15.38
CA GLN A 325 -26.48 -11.42 -15.68
C GLN A 325 -27.65 -12.38 -15.44
N SER A 326 -27.39 -13.68 -15.41
CA SER A 326 -28.43 -14.71 -15.30
C SER A 326 -29.15 -14.66 -13.95
N GLN A 327 -30.47 -14.60 -13.99
CA GLN A 327 -31.34 -14.62 -12.80
C GLN A 327 -31.80 -16.04 -12.42
N LYS A 328 -31.76 -16.99 -13.36
CA LYS A 328 -32.26 -18.35 -13.15
C LYS A 328 -31.16 -19.42 -13.18
N GLY A 329 -30.02 -19.18 -13.84
CA GLY A 329 -28.95 -20.17 -13.95
C GLY A 329 -29.31 -21.37 -14.84
N PHE A 330 -30.26 -21.22 -15.77
CA PHE A 330 -30.64 -22.21 -16.77
C PHE A 330 -31.45 -21.57 -17.92
N ASP A 331 -31.27 -22.08 -19.16
CA ASP A 331 -32.01 -21.75 -20.41
C ASP A 331 -32.38 -20.26 -20.58
N CYS A 332 -31.45 -19.38 -20.24
CA CYS A 332 -31.60 -17.94 -20.39
C CYS A 332 -31.40 -17.56 -21.85
N PHE A 333 -32.38 -16.84 -22.41
CA PHE A 333 -32.24 -16.21 -23.71
C PHE A 333 -31.29 -15.01 -23.60
N ILE A 334 -30.32 -14.92 -24.51
CA ILE A 334 -29.39 -13.79 -24.60
C ILE A 334 -29.79 -12.94 -25.81
N PRO A 335 -30.31 -11.72 -25.59
CA PRO A 335 -30.62 -10.81 -26.68
C PRO A 335 -29.34 -10.38 -27.41
N GLU A 336 -29.41 -10.32 -28.74
CA GLU A 336 -28.30 -9.87 -29.59
C GLU A 336 -27.82 -8.47 -29.21
N GLN A 337 -28.77 -7.57 -28.96
CA GLN A 337 -28.48 -6.17 -28.61
C GLN A 337 -27.71 -6.06 -27.29
N ASP A 338 -28.10 -6.83 -26.27
CA ASP A 338 -27.44 -6.82 -24.96
C ASP A 338 -25.98 -7.30 -25.07
N LEU A 339 -25.73 -8.30 -25.92
CA LEU A 339 -24.36 -8.78 -26.17
C LEU A 339 -23.52 -7.72 -26.87
N ILE A 340 -24.07 -7.04 -27.88
CA ILE A 340 -23.37 -5.97 -28.61
C ILE A 340 -23.08 -4.78 -27.68
N GLU A 341 -24.03 -4.41 -26.83
CA GLU A 341 -23.88 -3.32 -25.86
C GLU A 341 -22.87 -3.64 -24.75
N ALA A 342 -22.77 -4.91 -24.34
CA ALA A 342 -21.81 -5.36 -23.34
C ALA A 342 -20.36 -5.39 -23.85
N PHE A 343 -20.14 -5.50 -25.17
CA PHE A 343 -18.82 -5.63 -25.80
C PHE A 343 -18.63 -4.65 -26.97
N PRO A 344 -18.72 -3.32 -26.74
CA PRO A 344 -18.69 -2.32 -27.79
C PRO A 344 -17.35 -2.24 -28.53
N GLU A 345 -16.28 -2.79 -27.94
CA GLU A 345 -14.95 -2.85 -28.53
C GLU A 345 -14.77 -3.98 -29.56
N SER A 346 -15.68 -4.95 -29.58
CA SER A 346 -15.63 -6.12 -30.45
C SER A 346 -16.55 -5.93 -31.65
N ASN A 347 -16.08 -6.30 -32.85
CA ASN A 347 -16.95 -6.30 -34.02
C ASN A 347 -17.88 -7.52 -34.02
N ILE A 348 -18.92 -7.50 -34.87
CA ILE A 348 -19.95 -8.55 -34.92
C ILE A 348 -19.37 -9.91 -35.31
N ASP A 349 -18.34 -9.95 -36.16
CA ASP A 349 -17.73 -11.22 -36.59
C ASP A 349 -16.92 -11.88 -35.47
N ASP A 350 -16.21 -11.09 -34.67
CA ASP A 350 -15.48 -11.59 -33.49
C ASP A 350 -16.45 -12.11 -32.43
N LEU A 351 -17.55 -11.39 -32.18
CA LEU A 351 -18.62 -11.84 -31.28
C LEU A 351 -19.24 -13.15 -31.78
N ALA A 352 -19.54 -13.25 -33.08
CA ALA A 352 -20.13 -14.45 -33.65
C ALA A 352 -19.17 -15.65 -33.63
N PHE A 353 -17.86 -15.41 -33.75
CA PHE A 353 -16.85 -16.46 -33.58
C PHE A 353 -16.79 -16.94 -32.13
N ALA A 354 -16.73 -16.02 -31.17
CA ALA A 354 -16.71 -16.36 -29.75
C ALA A 354 -17.98 -17.09 -29.28
N VAL A 355 -19.16 -16.72 -29.82
CA VAL A 355 -20.41 -17.45 -29.59
C VAL A 355 -20.34 -18.87 -30.17
N ALA A 356 -19.74 -19.04 -31.34
CA ALA A 356 -19.55 -20.37 -31.94
C ALA A 356 -18.57 -21.23 -31.13
N GLU A 357 -17.52 -20.65 -30.53
CA GLU A 357 -16.65 -21.36 -29.59
C GLU A 357 -17.45 -21.87 -28.38
N LEU A 358 -18.25 -20.99 -27.75
CA LEU A 358 -19.08 -21.35 -26.62
C LEU A 358 -20.14 -22.42 -26.96
N GLU A 359 -20.70 -22.38 -28.18
CA GLU A 359 -21.62 -23.42 -28.66
C GLU A 359 -20.91 -24.75 -28.91
N SER A 360 -19.72 -24.72 -29.52
CA SER A 360 -18.92 -25.92 -29.82
C SER A 360 -18.59 -26.70 -28.55
N ASP A 361 -18.29 -25.99 -27.47
CA ASP A 361 -17.96 -26.60 -26.17
C ASP A 361 -19.22 -26.87 -25.31
N GLY A 362 -20.41 -26.63 -25.86
CA GLY A 362 -21.70 -26.98 -25.24
C GLY A 362 -22.19 -25.99 -24.18
N TYR A 363 -21.57 -24.82 -24.04
CA TYR A 363 -21.99 -23.77 -23.11
C TYR A 363 -23.21 -22.99 -23.61
N LEU A 364 -23.36 -22.86 -24.93
CA LEU A 364 -24.52 -22.24 -25.56
C LEU A 364 -25.23 -23.21 -26.51
N ARG A 365 -26.52 -23.02 -26.65
CA ARG A 365 -27.34 -23.59 -27.72
C ARG A 365 -27.74 -22.45 -28.64
N THR A 366 -27.45 -22.55 -29.93
CA THR A 366 -27.81 -21.50 -30.88
C THR A 366 -28.82 -21.95 -31.92
N ASN A 367 -29.61 -21.01 -32.43
CA ASN A 367 -30.48 -21.20 -33.58
C ASN A 367 -30.13 -20.15 -34.64
N LEU A 368 -29.63 -20.60 -35.79
CA LEU A 368 -29.29 -19.74 -36.92
C LEU A 368 -30.53 -19.05 -37.49
N MET A 369 -30.39 -17.76 -37.79
CA MET A 369 -31.41 -16.95 -38.43
C MET A 369 -30.86 -16.48 -39.79
N ILE A 370 -31.67 -16.57 -40.85
CA ILE A 370 -31.24 -16.30 -42.23
C ILE A 370 -30.73 -14.85 -42.43
N SER A 371 -31.18 -13.91 -41.59
CA SER A 371 -30.94 -12.46 -41.77
C SER A 371 -29.99 -11.82 -40.75
N THR A 372 -29.44 -12.57 -39.78
CA THR A 372 -28.55 -12.01 -38.74
C THR A 372 -27.27 -12.81 -38.62
N ARG A 373 -26.16 -12.11 -38.32
CA ARG A 373 -24.85 -12.74 -38.17
C ARG A 373 -24.72 -13.47 -36.83
N LEU A 374 -25.31 -12.90 -35.78
CA LEU A 374 -25.42 -13.53 -34.48
C LEU A 374 -26.67 -14.42 -34.46
N PRO A 375 -26.55 -15.69 -34.04
CA PRO A 375 -27.70 -16.58 -33.91
C PRO A 375 -28.52 -16.21 -32.67
N ARG A 376 -29.73 -16.77 -32.55
CA ARG A 376 -30.43 -16.74 -31.26
C ARG A 376 -29.71 -17.64 -30.28
N MET A 377 -29.33 -17.10 -29.12
CA MET A 377 -28.48 -17.78 -28.14
C MET A 377 -29.27 -18.11 -26.88
N PHE A 378 -29.12 -19.34 -26.40
CA PHE A 378 -29.66 -19.82 -25.14
C PHE A 378 -28.56 -20.47 -24.32
N THR A 379 -28.50 -20.18 -23.02
CA THR A 379 -27.52 -20.79 -22.13
C THR A 379 -27.82 -22.26 -21.87
N THR A 380 -26.79 -23.10 -21.76
CA THR A 380 -26.94 -24.45 -21.21
C THR A 380 -26.60 -24.48 -19.72
N ALA A 381 -26.87 -25.61 -19.06
CA ALA A 381 -26.43 -25.82 -17.69
C ALA A 381 -24.89 -25.85 -17.55
N GLU A 382 -24.19 -26.34 -18.58
CA GLU A 382 -22.74 -26.50 -18.59
C GLU A 382 -22.02 -25.15 -18.45
N LEU A 383 -22.59 -24.08 -19.04
CA LEU A 383 -22.09 -22.72 -18.87
C LEU A 383 -22.04 -22.33 -17.39
N PHE A 384 -23.14 -22.53 -16.66
CA PHE A 384 -23.18 -22.14 -15.25
C PHE A 384 -22.31 -23.04 -14.38
N ILE A 385 -22.25 -24.35 -14.66
CA ILE A 385 -21.36 -25.29 -13.97
C ILE A 385 -19.90 -24.85 -14.08
N THR A 386 -19.50 -24.38 -15.27
CA THR A 386 -18.11 -23.99 -15.56
C THR A 386 -17.78 -22.56 -15.12
N PHE A 387 -18.67 -21.59 -15.35
CA PHE A 387 -18.36 -20.17 -15.19
C PHE A 387 -18.74 -19.60 -13.82
N ASP A 388 -19.75 -20.15 -13.11
CA ASP A 388 -20.17 -19.64 -11.80
C ASP A 388 -19.06 -19.64 -10.72
N PRO A 389 -18.15 -20.63 -10.66
CA PRO A 389 -17.03 -20.60 -9.72
C PRO A 389 -16.10 -19.39 -9.93
N HIS A 390 -16.07 -18.83 -11.14
CA HIS A 390 -15.22 -17.69 -11.50
C HIS A 390 -15.90 -16.33 -11.30
N THR A 391 -17.24 -16.29 -11.28
CA THR A 391 -18.03 -15.07 -11.02
C THR A 391 -18.44 -14.94 -9.54
N GLY A 392 -18.24 -16.00 -8.75
CA GLY A 392 -18.60 -16.04 -7.33
C GLY A 392 -20.11 -16.19 -7.08
N GLN A 393 -20.89 -16.54 -8.10
CA GLN A 393 -22.34 -16.71 -8.01
C GLN A 393 -22.74 -17.99 -7.27
N SER A 394 -22.08 -19.10 -7.59
CA SER A 394 -22.27 -20.39 -6.93
C SER A 394 -21.07 -21.31 -7.17
N THR A 395 -20.99 -22.43 -6.45
CA THR A 395 -20.01 -23.49 -6.73
C THR A 395 -20.76 -24.80 -7.03
N PRO A 396 -21.24 -25.00 -8.27
CA PRO A 396 -22.13 -26.11 -8.61
C PRO A 396 -21.58 -27.50 -8.27
N GLU A 397 -20.27 -27.70 -8.36
CA GLU A 397 -19.61 -28.96 -7.96
C GLU A 397 -19.74 -29.27 -6.46
N THR A 398 -19.70 -28.24 -5.61
CA THR A 398 -19.90 -28.41 -4.16
C THR A 398 -21.39 -28.51 -3.84
N ASP A 399 -22.20 -27.64 -4.44
CA ASP A 399 -23.62 -27.56 -4.17
C ASP A 399 -24.37 -28.83 -4.62
N VAL A 400 -23.96 -29.48 -5.72
CA VAL A 400 -24.61 -30.71 -6.19
C VAL A 400 -24.51 -31.86 -5.18
N VAL A 401 -23.44 -31.92 -4.37
CA VAL A 401 -23.29 -32.94 -3.31
C VAL A 401 -24.40 -32.81 -2.27
N ALA A 402 -24.73 -31.58 -1.86
CA ALA A 402 -25.81 -31.34 -0.91
C ALA A 402 -27.18 -31.70 -1.51
N LEU A 403 -27.41 -31.41 -2.79
CA LEU A 403 -28.65 -31.83 -3.48
C LEU A 403 -28.78 -33.34 -3.61
N VAL A 404 -27.67 -34.05 -3.86
CA VAL A 404 -27.65 -35.52 -3.89
C VAL A 404 -28.02 -36.09 -2.52
N ASP A 405 -27.46 -35.55 -1.43
CA ASP A 405 -27.79 -36.01 -0.08
C ASP A 405 -29.27 -35.78 0.26
N LEU A 406 -29.83 -34.62 -0.12
CA LEU A 406 -31.26 -34.34 0.03
C LEU A 406 -32.13 -35.29 -0.81
N ALA A 407 -31.75 -35.56 -2.06
CA ALA A 407 -32.48 -36.47 -2.94
C ALA A 407 -32.46 -37.92 -2.41
N LEU A 408 -31.33 -38.38 -1.88
CA LEU A 408 -31.19 -39.73 -1.29
C LEU A 408 -31.89 -39.86 0.08
N GLY A 409 -31.99 -38.75 0.83
CA GLY A 409 -32.68 -38.68 2.12
C GLY A 409 -34.20 -38.80 2.03
N LYS A 410 -34.78 -38.52 0.85
CA LYS A 410 -36.18 -38.86 0.55
C LYS A 410 -36.29 -40.38 0.37
N SER A 411 -36.66 -41.08 1.45
CA SER A 411 -36.65 -42.54 1.55
C SER A 411 -37.69 -43.22 0.65
N GLY A 412 -37.29 -43.64 -0.55
CA GLY A 412 -38.07 -44.54 -1.42
C GLY A 412 -37.55 -44.65 -2.85
N THR A 413 -37.88 -45.73 -3.55
CA THR A 413 -37.91 -45.75 -5.02
C THR A 413 -39.14 -44.95 -5.46
N GLY A 414 -38.95 -43.91 -6.28
CA GLY A 414 -40.03 -42.97 -6.59
C GLY A 414 -39.56 -41.75 -7.36
N THR A 415 -40.50 -40.85 -7.64
CA THR A 415 -40.24 -39.58 -8.32
C THR A 415 -39.61 -38.58 -7.37
N VAL A 416 -38.46 -38.01 -7.75
CA VAL A 416 -37.86 -36.85 -7.09
C VAL A 416 -38.30 -35.61 -7.85
N ASP A 417 -39.12 -34.78 -7.20
CA ASP A 417 -39.65 -33.55 -7.78
C ASP A 417 -38.70 -32.36 -7.55
N ALA A 418 -38.54 -31.51 -8.58
CA ALA A 418 -37.64 -30.36 -8.56
C ALA A 418 -38.08 -29.27 -7.58
N GLU A 419 -39.37 -28.96 -7.51
CA GLU A 419 -39.92 -27.92 -6.61
C GLU A 419 -39.74 -28.32 -5.16
N GLU A 420 -40.03 -29.58 -4.83
CA GLU A 420 -39.85 -30.08 -3.48
C GLU A 420 -38.37 -30.12 -3.07
N LEU A 421 -37.47 -30.48 -3.99
CA LEU A 421 -36.03 -30.51 -3.73
C LEU A 421 -35.47 -29.09 -3.57
N HIS A 422 -35.93 -28.14 -4.39
CA HIS A 422 -35.60 -26.73 -4.28
C HIS A 422 -36.06 -26.16 -2.94
N ALA A 423 -37.31 -26.40 -2.55
CA ALA A 423 -37.86 -25.97 -1.26
C ALA A 423 -37.05 -26.55 -0.08
N ALA A 424 -36.63 -27.81 -0.16
CA ALA A 424 -35.81 -28.46 0.87
C ALA A 424 -34.39 -27.89 0.98
N SER A 425 -33.83 -27.38 -0.12
CA SER A 425 -32.49 -26.77 -0.12
C SER A 425 -32.46 -25.39 0.57
N GLY A 426 -33.57 -24.64 0.52
CA GLY A 426 -33.65 -23.26 1.01
C GLY A 426 -32.81 -22.27 0.20
N TRP A 427 -32.37 -22.64 -1.01
CA TRP A 427 -31.52 -21.80 -1.86
C TRP A 427 -32.35 -20.88 -2.75
N PRO A 428 -31.78 -19.76 -3.22
CA PRO A 428 -32.38 -18.99 -4.31
C PRO A 428 -32.31 -19.80 -5.62
N LEU A 429 -33.29 -19.58 -6.50
CA LEU A 429 -33.43 -20.32 -7.77
C LEU A 429 -32.15 -20.31 -8.61
N ARG A 430 -31.46 -19.15 -8.70
CA ARG A 430 -30.20 -18.97 -9.42
C ARG A 430 -29.07 -19.89 -8.96
N ARG A 431 -29.02 -20.19 -7.65
CA ARG A 431 -28.03 -21.09 -7.05
C ARG A 431 -28.46 -22.55 -7.15
N PHE A 432 -29.77 -22.82 -7.12
CA PHE A 432 -30.31 -24.17 -7.17
C PHE A 432 -30.19 -24.83 -8.55
N ASN A 433 -30.51 -24.08 -9.62
CA ASN A 433 -30.65 -24.66 -10.95
C ASN A 433 -29.37 -25.28 -11.54
N PRO A 434 -28.19 -24.64 -11.49
CA PRO A 434 -26.95 -25.24 -12.01
C PRO A 434 -26.59 -26.60 -11.36
N PRO A 435 -26.51 -26.74 -10.02
CA PRO A 435 -26.24 -28.04 -9.40
C PRO A 435 -27.41 -29.03 -9.58
N PHE A 436 -28.66 -28.57 -9.68
CA PHE A 436 -29.78 -29.47 -10.00
C PHE A 436 -29.66 -30.06 -11.42
N ALA A 437 -29.31 -29.24 -12.42
CA ALA A 437 -29.02 -29.73 -13.76
C ALA A 437 -27.84 -30.71 -13.77
N TYR A 438 -26.79 -30.43 -12.98
CA TYR A 438 -25.66 -31.33 -12.83
C TYR A 438 -26.08 -32.67 -12.21
N LEU A 439 -26.95 -32.67 -11.20
CA LEU A 439 -27.54 -33.88 -10.64
C LEU A 439 -28.34 -34.66 -11.69
N VAL A 440 -29.24 -33.99 -12.41
CA VAL A 440 -30.09 -34.61 -13.45
C VAL A 440 -29.25 -35.24 -14.56
N SER A 441 -28.09 -34.67 -14.91
CA SER A 441 -27.17 -35.25 -15.90
C SER A 441 -26.65 -36.65 -15.54
N GLN A 442 -26.71 -37.03 -14.26
CA GLN A 442 -26.30 -38.35 -13.79
C GLN A 442 -27.44 -39.39 -13.88
N ILE A 443 -28.63 -38.97 -14.30
CA ILE A 443 -29.80 -39.83 -14.47
C ILE A 443 -30.00 -40.14 -15.95
N ASP A 444 -30.38 -41.38 -16.26
CA ASP A 444 -30.75 -41.78 -17.63
C ASP A 444 -31.91 -40.91 -18.13
N ASP A 445 -31.73 -40.27 -19.27
CA ASP A 445 -32.66 -39.30 -19.85
C ASP A 445 -34.10 -39.82 -19.98
N ARG A 446 -34.29 -41.13 -20.20
CA ARG A 446 -35.62 -41.76 -20.28
C ARG A 446 -36.41 -41.71 -18.97
N ARG A 447 -35.75 -41.40 -17.85
CA ARG A 447 -36.34 -41.26 -16.51
C ARG A 447 -36.42 -39.81 -16.06
N VAL A 448 -35.96 -38.86 -16.85
CA VAL A 448 -36.07 -37.43 -16.57
C VAL A 448 -37.44 -36.93 -17.04
N LEU A 449 -38.12 -36.19 -16.18
CA LEU A 449 -39.45 -35.63 -16.47
C LEU A 449 -39.29 -34.27 -17.14
N HIS A 450 -39.23 -34.29 -18.47
CA HIS A 450 -39.09 -33.10 -19.31
C HIS A 450 -40.41 -32.35 -19.51
N GLY A 451 -40.32 -31.03 -19.72
CA GLY A 451 -41.44 -30.15 -20.08
C GLY A 451 -42.34 -29.75 -18.91
N GLY A 452 -43.15 -28.69 -19.09
CA GLY A 452 -44.16 -28.26 -18.10
C GLY A 452 -43.62 -27.44 -16.92
N THR A 453 -42.39 -26.90 -17.03
CA THR A 453 -41.81 -25.93 -16.10
C THR A 453 -40.96 -24.92 -16.88
N GLU A 454 -41.02 -23.64 -16.50
CA GLU A 454 -40.17 -22.56 -17.05
C GLU A 454 -39.04 -22.15 -16.08
N ASP A 455 -39.04 -22.72 -14.87
CA ASP A 455 -38.16 -22.30 -13.78
C ASP A 455 -37.05 -23.30 -13.48
N TYR A 456 -37.24 -24.58 -13.84
CA TYR A 456 -36.29 -25.65 -13.56
C TYR A 456 -35.78 -26.33 -14.84
N PRO A 457 -34.54 -26.84 -14.83
CA PRO A 457 -33.99 -27.70 -15.89
C PRO A 457 -34.87 -28.89 -16.27
N SER A 458 -35.57 -29.46 -15.28
CA SER A 458 -36.57 -30.52 -15.47
C SER A 458 -37.58 -30.46 -14.32
N ARG A 459 -38.74 -31.12 -14.46
CA ARG A 459 -39.70 -31.25 -13.35
C ARG A 459 -39.20 -32.17 -12.24
N GLY A 460 -38.20 -32.99 -12.52
CA GLY A 460 -37.77 -34.05 -11.64
C GLY A 460 -37.32 -35.28 -12.41
N PHE A 461 -37.15 -36.39 -11.71
CA PHE A 461 -36.73 -37.65 -12.30
C PHE A 461 -37.24 -38.85 -11.49
N LEU A 462 -37.42 -39.99 -12.17
CA LEU A 462 -37.73 -41.25 -11.51
C LEU A 462 -36.44 -41.92 -11.02
N MET A 463 -36.31 -42.09 -9.70
CA MET A 463 -35.10 -42.63 -9.08
C MET A 463 -35.22 -44.14 -8.83
N THR A 464 -34.30 -44.90 -9.42
CA THR A 464 -34.13 -46.34 -9.18
C THR A 464 -32.98 -46.63 -8.20
N ASP A 465 -32.88 -47.85 -7.68
CA ASP A 465 -31.74 -48.23 -6.83
C ASP A 465 -30.39 -48.15 -7.57
N GLY A 466 -30.37 -48.36 -8.89
CA GLY A 466 -29.18 -48.17 -9.72
C GLY A 466 -28.75 -46.70 -9.78
N ASP A 467 -29.71 -45.78 -9.89
CA ASP A 467 -29.45 -44.33 -9.87
C ASP A 467 -28.94 -43.88 -8.49
N ARG A 468 -29.49 -44.44 -7.40
CA ARG A 468 -29.01 -44.15 -6.04
C ARG A 468 -27.53 -44.50 -5.86
N VAL A 469 -27.11 -45.67 -6.34
CA VAL A 469 -25.69 -46.07 -6.33
C VAL A 469 -24.84 -45.13 -7.19
N THR A 470 -25.36 -44.73 -8.36
CA THR A 470 -24.67 -43.79 -9.27
C THR A 470 -24.47 -42.42 -8.63
N LEU A 471 -25.53 -41.84 -8.05
CA LEU A 471 -25.48 -40.56 -7.34
C LEU A 471 -24.58 -40.62 -6.11
N GLN A 472 -24.62 -41.69 -5.31
CA GLN A 472 -23.71 -41.88 -4.18
C GLN A 472 -22.24 -41.88 -4.62
N ARG A 473 -21.92 -42.61 -5.71
CA ARG A 473 -20.56 -42.66 -6.27
C ARG A 473 -20.15 -41.31 -6.86
N PHE A 474 -21.07 -40.61 -7.52
CA PHE A 474 -20.85 -39.27 -8.06
C PHE A 474 -20.51 -38.27 -6.95
N ALA A 475 -21.37 -38.16 -5.92
CA ALA A 475 -21.11 -37.29 -4.77
C ALA A 475 -19.81 -37.66 -4.03
N ALA A 476 -19.49 -38.96 -3.90
CA ALA A 476 -18.24 -39.41 -3.30
C ALA A 476 -16.98 -39.05 -4.12
N ARG A 477 -17.09 -38.84 -5.45
CA ARG A 477 -15.98 -38.35 -6.28
C ARG A 477 -15.74 -36.87 -6.06
N LEU A 478 -16.80 -36.07 -5.96
CA LEU A 478 -16.73 -34.62 -5.77
C LEU A 478 -16.32 -34.19 -4.36
N ARG A 479 -16.44 -35.09 -3.37
CA ARG A 479 -15.97 -34.86 -1.99
C ARG A 479 -14.47 -35.07 -1.79
N ARG A 480 -13.78 -35.67 -2.76
CA ARG A 480 -12.32 -35.93 -2.70
C ARG A 480 -11.59 -34.73 -3.25
#